data_AF-A0A3M6V6G9-F1
#
_entry.id   AF-A0A3M6V6G9-F1
#
_cell.length_a   1.000
_cell.length_b   1.000
_cell.length_c   1.000
_cell.angle_alpha   90.00
_cell.angle_beta   90.00
_cell.angle_gamma   90.00
#
_symmetry.space_group_name_H-M   'P 1'
#
loop_
_entity.id
_entity.type
_entity.pdbx_description
1 polymer ?
#
loop_
_entity_poly.entity_id
_entity_poly.type
_entity_poly.pdbx_seq_one_letter_code
_entity_poly.pdbx_strand_id
1 'polypeptide(L)'
;MKSGILHIIFILAAMSSMTFRTASGQDLPRFKVLEMDTNGTLYLHKTSILCKREIAERLTEGKYQLAEPNNLGLSKDFAVLTCKTLKQKVPSADSGVYWIDPDGGSHGNAFQAYCDQQTEGGGWTLVWSYTFTDYSNFQKASNAVTPRPSWTTSNANVRVSTTVPFSETHYEAMDFSLWLSIGKEFLIKSNINNWIACKEGSGSLVQQRDGTVSCKLVKQLSGQCSGVVPNRVKSSSAEKTLLSRNHYYYFEGNRSEGWPTHDPCGNNQANQLKARPYITSTTSTSAVSRQSIRNNLMLRVLPSAFGFQARQCLTIGQDAPRFKVLEMDSNGTLYLHKTSILCIGEVIKRLTEGKYQLAEPSNLGLSKEFAMLNCKDLKQKVPSADSGVYWIDPDGGSHGNAFQAYCDQQTGGGGWTLVYSYTFTDYSSFTSSGNAVTPRPSWSASSANVRVSTTVPLSETHYEAMNFALWRSIGKEFLIKSNINNWIACKEGSGSIVQQKQGSIACKLVRQVSDQCPGIVPKSVQLDNNGMYLSSSSFYYYFDGNTGDDWPTHDPCGKDQENNLKGVLNPHGNIFIR
;
A
#
# COMPACT_ATOMS: atom_id res chain seq x y z
N MET A 1 70.10 -15.37 -8.62
CA MET A 1 69.75 -15.12 -7.20
C MET A 1 68.69 -14.02 -7.19
N LYS A 2 67.44 -14.33 -6.82
CA LYS A 2 66.71 -13.79 -5.64
C LYS A 2 66.62 -12.23 -5.66
N SER A 3 65.48 -11.53 -5.57
CA SER A 3 64.18 -11.82 -4.95
C SER A 3 63.22 -10.62 -5.13
N GLY A 4 61.95 -10.89 -5.48
CA GLY A 4 60.73 -10.31 -4.85
C GLY A 4 60.15 -9.00 -5.41
N ILE A 5 58.96 -8.96 -6.05
CA ILE A 5 57.58 -8.93 -5.44
C ILE A 5 57.45 -7.70 -4.51
N LEU A 6 56.58 -6.69 -4.66
CA LEU A 6 55.31 -6.47 -5.40
C LEU A 6 54.81 -5.06 -5.00
N HIS A 7 54.21 -4.26 -5.90
CA HIS A 7 52.89 -3.61 -5.74
C HIS A 7 52.62 -2.46 -6.75
N ILE A 8 51.62 -2.73 -7.62
CA ILE A 8 50.49 -1.87 -8.02
C ILE A 8 50.76 -0.53 -8.73
N ILE A 9 50.53 -0.52 -10.05
CA ILE A 9 49.87 0.59 -10.78
C ILE A 9 48.79 -0.02 -11.68
N PHE A 10 47.53 0.26 -11.37
CA PHE A 10 46.36 -0.10 -12.18
C PHE A 10 46.26 0.85 -13.38
N ILE A 11 46.13 0.25 -14.57
CA ILE A 11 45.90 0.93 -15.85
C ILE A 11 44.46 1.46 -15.87
N LEU A 12 44.31 2.78 -15.95
CA LEU A 12 43.07 3.47 -16.31
C LEU A 12 43.10 3.70 -17.83
N ALA A 13 42.38 2.86 -18.58
CA ALA A 13 42.04 3.13 -19.98
C ALA A 13 40.69 2.48 -20.33
N ALA A 14 39.70 3.33 -20.56
CA ALA A 14 38.50 3.12 -21.37
C ALA A 14 37.67 1.84 -21.15
N MET A 15 36.64 1.92 -20.30
CA MET A 15 35.44 1.10 -20.49
C MET A 15 34.68 1.59 -21.73
N SER A 16 35.10 1.07 -22.88
CA SER A 16 34.29 1.12 -24.09
C SER A 16 33.08 0.21 -23.91
N SER A 17 31.91 0.75 -24.22
CA SER A 17 30.65 0.03 -24.43
C SER A 17 30.87 -1.27 -25.19
N MET A 18 30.55 -2.42 -24.59
CA MET A 18 30.40 -3.66 -25.35
C MET A 18 29.12 -3.59 -26.19
N THR A 19 29.25 -3.08 -27.41
CA THR A 19 28.24 -3.21 -28.47
C THR A 19 28.49 -4.51 -29.21
N PHE A 20 27.58 -5.49 -29.08
CA PHE A 20 27.54 -6.64 -29.96
C PHE A 20 26.82 -6.25 -31.26
N ARG A 21 27.60 -6.09 -32.34
CA ARG A 21 27.11 -5.82 -33.70
C ARG A 21 26.66 -7.12 -34.36
N THR A 22 25.54 -7.09 -35.08
CA THR A 22 25.23 -8.10 -36.11
C THR A 22 26.06 -7.82 -37.38
N ALA A 23 26.17 -8.82 -38.25
CA ALA A 23 26.89 -8.73 -39.53
C ALA A 23 26.37 -7.63 -40.49
N SER A 24 25.26 -6.96 -40.18
CA SER A 24 24.67 -5.86 -40.98
C SER A 24 24.72 -4.47 -40.30
N GLY A 25 25.35 -4.33 -39.13
CA GLY A 25 25.66 -3.02 -38.55
C GLY A 25 24.47 -2.15 -38.09
N GLN A 26 23.26 -2.70 -37.93
CA GLN A 26 22.13 -1.96 -37.35
C GLN A 26 21.95 -2.25 -35.86
N ASP A 27 21.92 -1.19 -35.04
CA ASP A 27 21.56 -1.25 -33.63
C ASP A 27 20.08 -1.64 -33.49
N LEU A 28 19.84 -2.77 -32.81
CA LEU A 28 18.49 -3.24 -32.52
C LEU A 28 17.92 -2.50 -31.30
N PRO A 29 16.63 -2.11 -31.32
CA PRO A 29 16.00 -1.49 -30.17
C PRO A 29 15.98 -2.43 -28.97
N ARG A 30 16.39 -1.92 -27.81
CA ARG A 30 16.44 -2.63 -26.52
C ARG A 30 15.17 -2.36 -25.72
N PHE A 31 14.68 -3.38 -25.03
CA PHE A 31 13.38 -3.37 -24.37
C PHE A 31 13.45 -3.89 -22.92
N LYS A 32 12.67 -3.26 -22.04
CA LYS A 32 12.28 -3.84 -20.74
C LYS A 32 10.88 -4.44 -20.89
N VAL A 33 10.68 -5.68 -20.42
CA VAL A 33 9.32 -6.23 -20.30
C VAL A 33 8.73 -5.65 -19.03
N LEU A 34 7.66 -4.87 -19.18
CA LEU A 34 6.96 -4.28 -18.04
C LEU A 34 5.84 -5.19 -17.62
N GLU A 35 4.77 -5.30 -18.39
CA GLU A 35 3.58 -5.99 -17.92
C GLU A 35 2.71 -6.51 -19.09
N MET A 36 1.63 -7.19 -18.72
CA MET A 36 0.60 -7.65 -19.63
C MET A 36 -0.78 -7.32 -19.05
N ASP A 37 -1.65 -6.74 -19.88
CA ASP A 37 -3.03 -6.45 -19.47
C ASP A 37 -3.90 -7.71 -19.40
N THR A 38 -5.13 -7.55 -18.90
CA THR A 38 -6.12 -8.63 -18.78
C THR A 38 -6.57 -9.21 -20.13
N ASN A 39 -6.32 -8.52 -21.24
CA ASN A 39 -6.60 -8.97 -22.61
C ASN A 39 -5.41 -9.73 -23.23
N GLY A 40 -4.29 -9.82 -22.50
CA GLY A 40 -3.08 -10.51 -22.95
C GLY A 40 -2.15 -9.66 -23.81
N THR A 41 -2.32 -8.34 -23.87
CA THR A 41 -1.41 -7.44 -24.58
C THR A 41 -0.11 -7.33 -23.82
N LEU A 42 1.01 -7.60 -24.47
CA LEU A 42 2.35 -7.45 -23.89
C LEU A 42 2.84 -6.01 -24.10
N TYR A 43 3.30 -5.35 -23.04
CA TYR A 43 3.85 -4.00 -23.10
C TYR A 43 5.38 -4.04 -22.95
N LEU A 44 6.07 -3.49 -23.95
CA LEU A 44 7.52 -3.37 -23.97
C LEU A 44 7.93 -1.90 -23.89
N HIS A 45 8.86 -1.58 -23.00
CA HIS A 45 9.38 -0.23 -22.85
C HIS A 45 10.71 -0.06 -23.58
N LYS A 46 10.90 1.04 -24.32
CA LYS A 46 12.13 1.32 -25.09
C LYS A 46 13.36 1.70 -24.24
N THR A 47 13.28 1.70 -22.92
CA THR A 47 14.35 2.28 -22.07
C THR A 47 15.29 1.30 -21.35
N SER A 48 15.46 0.01 -21.73
CA SER A 48 16.59 -0.76 -21.14
C SER A 48 17.03 -2.11 -21.73
N ILE A 49 18.34 -2.34 -21.55
CA ILE A 49 19.22 -3.53 -21.43
C ILE A 49 19.24 -4.64 -22.51
N LEU A 50 18.12 -5.26 -22.89
CA LEU A 50 18.13 -6.47 -23.75
C LEU A 50 17.28 -6.30 -25.01
N CYS A 51 17.70 -6.83 -26.15
CA CYS A 51 16.89 -6.79 -27.38
C CYS A 51 15.71 -7.79 -27.28
N LYS A 52 14.66 -7.65 -28.13
CA LYS A 52 13.54 -8.62 -28.18
C LYS A 52 14.03 -10.06 -28.31
N ARG A 53 15.10 -10.24 -29.09
CA ARG A 53 15.76 -11.51 -29.37
C ARG A 53 16.37 -12.10 -28.11
N GLU A 54 16.98 -11.26 -27.28
CA GLU A 54 17.68 -11.67 -26.07
C GLU A 54 16.70 -12.00 -24.92
N ILE A 55 15.55 -11.32 -24.87
CA ILE A 55 14.42 -11.71 -24.02
C ILE A 55 13.91 -13.09 -24.45
N ALA A 56 13.68 -13.28 -25.75
CA ALA A 56 13.27 -14.56 -26.29
C ALA A 56 14.32 -15.66 -26.04
N GLU A 57 15.62 -15.38 -26.20
CA GLU A 57 16.74 -16.30 -25.93
C GLU A 57 16.77 -16.71 -24.46
N ARG A 58 16.69 -15.78 -23.51
CA ARG A 58 16.65 -16.13 -22.07
C ARG A 58 15.43 -16.96 -21.69
N LEU A 59 14.26 -16.67 -22.26
CA LEU A 59 13.07 -17.50 -22.10
C LEU A 59 13.25 -18.90 -22.73
N THR A 60 13.91 -18.98 -23.89
CA THR A 60 14.20 -20.24 -24.59
C THR A 60 15.22 -21.08 -23.83
N GLU A 61 16.22 -20.44 -23.22
CA GLU A 61 17.33 -21.08 -22.50
C GLU A 61 17.01 -21.40 -21.03
N GLY A 62 15.80 -21.07 -20.55
CA GLY A 62 15.42 -21.32 -19.15
C GLY A 62 16.08 -20.38 -18.13
N LYS A 63 16.65 -19.25 -18.58
CA LYS A 63 17.34 -18.27 -17.72
C LYS A 63 16.36 -17.30 -17.06
N TYR A 64 15.41 -17.84 -16.32
CA TYR A 64 14.39 -17.12 -15.56
C TYR A 64 14.13 -17.84 -14.22
N GLN A 65 13.62 -17.11 -13.22
CA GLN A 65 13.22 -17.72 -11.96
C GLN A 65 11.70 -17.96 -11.92
N LEU A 66 11.32 -19.10 -11.34
CA LEU A 66 9.93 -19.46 -11.09
C LEU A 66 9.63 -19.37 -9.59
N ALA A 67 8.58 -18.64 -9.23
CA ALA A 67 8.07 -18.69 -7.86
C ALA A 67 7.44 -20.07 -7.59
N GLU A 68 7.96 -20.81 -6.60
CA GLU A 68 7.42 -22.12 -6.19
C GLU A 68 6.13 -21.94 -5.35
N PRO A 69 5.08 -22.77 -5.56
CA PRO A 69 3.80 -22.62 -4.86
C PRO A 69 3.89 -22.65 -3.33
N ASN A 70 4.86 -23.41 -2.80
CA ASN A 70 5.01 -23.62 -1.35
C ASN A 70 5.53 -22.38 -0.61
N ASN A 71 6.08 -21.38 -1.33
CA ASN A 71 6.61 -20.16 -0.74
C ASN A 71 5.64 -18.98 -0.82
N LEU A 72 4.48 -19.16 -1.48
CA LEU A 72 3.49 -18.11 -1.69
C LEU A 72 2.95 -17.59 -0.35
N GLY A 73 3.03 -16.28 -0.16
CA GLY A 73 2.60 -15.58 1.04
C GLY A 73 3.53 -15.77 2.25
N LEU A 74 4.62 -16.54 2.15
CA LEU A 74 5.52 -16.78 3.29
C LEU A 74 6.61 -15.71 3.45
N SER A 75 6.84 -14.91 2.41
CA SER A 75 7.75 -13.77 2.47
C SER A 75 7.21 -12.63 1.62
N LYS A 76 7.76 -11.42 1.85
CA LYS A 76 7.43 -10.23 1.08
C LYS A 76 7.66 -10.46 -0.42
N ASP A 77 8.77 -11.08 -0.80
CA ASP A 77 9.14 -11.37 -2.21
C ASP A 77 8.24 -12.42 -2.88
N PHE A 78 7.36 -13.07 -2.13
CA PHE A 78 6.39 -14.04 -2.63
C PHE A 78 4.96 -13.67 -2.21
N ALA A 79 4.69 -12.39 -1.95
CA ALA A 79 3.38 -11.95 -1.50
C ALA A 79 2.30 -12.32 -2.54
N VAL A 80 1.14 -12.73 -2.04
CA VAL A 80 -0.01 -13.13 -2.86
C VAL A 80 -1.03 -12.02 -2.95
N LEU A 81 -1.69 -11.88 -4.10
CA LEU A 81 -2.68 -10.81 -4.32
C LEU A 81 -3.68 -10.67 -3.15
N THR A 82 -4.30 -11.78 -2.76
CA THR A 82 -5.21 -11.83 -1.60
C THR A 82 -5.14 -13.19 -0.92
N CYS A 83 -5.71 -13.30 0.29
CA CYS A 83 -5.91 -14.60 0.95
C CYS A 83 -6.71 -15.58 0.07
N LYS A 84 -7.65 -15.08 -0.75
CA LYS A 84 -8.41 -15.89 -1.72
C LYS A 84 -7.53 -16.45 -2.82
N THR A 85 -6.60 -15.65 -3.33
CA THR A 85 -5.58 -16.11 -4.28
C THR A 85 -4.67 -17.15 -3.65
N LEU A 86 -4.28 -16.97 -2.39
CA LEU A 86 -3.52 -17.99 -1.65
C LEU A 86 -4.30 -19.30 -1.53
N LYS A 87 -5.60 -19.26 -1.18
CA LYS A 87 -6.43 -20.48 -1.09
C LYS A 87 -6.51 -21.24 -2.40
N GLN A 88 -6.67 -20.50 -3.51
CA GLN A 88 -6.79 -21.08 -4.84
C GLN A 88 -5.48 -21.71 -5.31
N LYS A 89 -4.35 -21.06 -5.02
CA LYS A 89 -3.02 -21.50 -5.46
C LYS A 89 -2.41 -22.57 -4.54
N VAL A 90 -2.72 -22.50 -3.25
CA VAL A 90 -2.25 -23.43 -2.21
C VAL A 90 -3.47 -23.91 -1.40
N PRO A 91 -4.28 -24.84 -1.94
CA PRO A 91 -5.50 -25.30 -1.27
C PRO A 91 -5.27 -25.88 0.13
N SER A 92 -4.06 -26.42 0.37
CA SER A 92 -3.60 -26.95 1.66
C SER A 92 -3.07 -25.90 2.63
N ALA A 93 -3.04 -24.61 2.26
CA ALA A 93 -2.60 -23.55 3.17
C ALA A 93 -3.52 -23.50 4.39
N ASP A 94 -2.91 -23.52 5.58
CA ASP A 94 -3.61 -23.33 6.83
C ASP A 94 -3.94 -21.86 7.07
N SER A 95 -4.93 -21.58 7.92
CA SER A 95 -5.12 -20.22 8.43
C SER A 95 -3.88 -19.73 9.17
N GLY A 96 -3.55 -18.45 8.99
CA GLY A 96 -2.35 -17.87 9.55
C GLY A 96 -2.02 -16.52 8.94
N VAL A 97 -0.88 -15.96 9.32
CA VAL A 97 -0.42 -14.66 8.81
C VAL A 97 0.41 -14.87 7.55
N TYR A 98 0.02 -14.21 6.47
CA TYR A 98 0.69 -14.28 5.17
C TYR A 98 0.96 -12.88 4.62
N TRP A 99 1.99 -12.76 3.79
CA TRP A 99 2.24 -11.58 2.98
C TRP A 99 1.23 -11.52 1.85
N ILE A 100 0.43 -10.45 1.84
CA ILE A 100 -0.50 -10.13 0.78
C ILE A 100 -0.09 -8.84 0.08
N ASP A 101 -0.47 -8.75 -1.17
CA ASP A 101 -0.15 -7.65 -2.06
C ASP A 101 -1.35 -7.32 -2.95
N PRO A 102 -2.37 -6.62 -2.42
CA PRO A 102 -3.67 -6.48 -3.08
C PRO A 102 -3.68 -5.76 -4.44
N ASP A 103 -2.64 -4.99 -4.76
CA ASP A 103 -2.49 -4.38 -6.09
C ASP A 103 -1.78 -5.31 -7.09
N GLY A 104 -1.00 -6.29 -6.60
CA GLY A 104 -0.33 -7.29 -7.41
C GLY A 104 0.84 -6.73 -8.25
N GLY A 105 1.34 -5.55 -7.88
CA GLY A 105 2.49 -4.87 -8.47
C GLY A 105 3.83 -5.35 -7.88
N SER A 106 4.75 -4.41 -7.68
CA SER A 106 6.00 -4.73 -6.99
C SER A 106 5.72 -5.02 -5.52
N HIS A 107 6.35 -6.05 -4.95
CA HIS A 107 6.13 -6.42 -3.55
C HIS A 107 6.63 -5.38 -2.52
N GLY A 108 7.02 -4.16 -2.93
CA GLY A 108 7.57 -3.10 -2.08
C GLY A 108 6.60 -2.59 -1.02
N ASN A 109 5.30 -2.59 -1.30
CA ASN A 109 4.21 -2.19 -0.41
C ASN A 109 3.40 -3.39 0.14
N ALA A 110 3.74 -4.62 -0.26
CA ALA A 110 3.16 -5.83 0.32
C ALA A 110 3.26 -5.81 1.85
N PHE A 111 2.24 -6.35 2.51
CA PHE A 111 2.09 -6.33 3.96
C PHE A 111 1.54 -7.66 4.48
N GLN A 112 1.73 -7.94 5.75
CA GLN A 112 1.20 -9.16 6.37
C GLN A 112 -0.27 -8.99 6.76
N ALA A 113 -1.08 -10.03 6.58
CA ALA A 113 -2.46 -10.09 7.04
C ALA A 113 -2.82 -11.51 7.48
N TYR A 114 -3.75 -11.64 8.42
CA TYR A 114 -4.29 -12.96 8.77
C TYR A 114 -5.27 -13.44 7.70
N CYS A 115 -5.01 -14.63 7.16
CA CYS A 115 -5.88 -15.33 6.22
C CYS A 115 -6.65 -16.45 6.94
N ASP A 116 -7.97 -16.44 6.89
CA ASP A 116 -8.80 -17.60 7.24
C ASP A 116 -9.00 -18.49 6.00
N GLN A 117 -8.35 -19.65 6.01
CA GLN A 117 -8.31 -20.61 4.91
C GLN A 117 -9.24 -21.81 5.09
N GLN A 118 -10.04 -21.85 6.16
CA GLN A 118 -10.93 -22.99 6.43
C GLN A 118 -12.41 -22.61 6.46
N THR A 119 -12.77 -21.42 6.95
CA THR A 119 -14.18 -21.02 7.07
C THR A 119 -14.77 -20.74 5.71
N GLU A 120 -15.93 -21.34 5.39
CA GLU A 120 -16.68 -21.06 4.16
C GLU A 120 -15.84 -21.16 2.88
N GLY A 121 -15.07 -22.24 2.74
CA GLY A 121 -14.18 -22.44 1.59
C GLY A 121 -12.83 -21.73 1.68
N GLY A 122 -12.64 -20.86 2.68
CA GLY A 122 -11.39 -20.15 2.94
C GLY A 122 -11.15 -18.96 2.01
N GLY A 123 -9.97 -18.36 2.14
CA GLY A 123 -9.56 -17.21 1.35
C GLY A 123 -9.96 -15.85 1.92
N TRP A 124 -10.40 -15.80 3.17
CA TRP A 124 -10.82 -14.56 3.82
C TRP A 124 -9.62 -13.83 4.40
N THR A 125 -9.49 -12.54 4.14
CA THR A 125 -8.52 -11.67 4.82
C THR A 125 -9.18 -11.04 6.03
N LEU A 126 -8.57 -11.12 7.21
CA LEU A 126 -9.05 -10.42 8.41
C LEU A 126 -8.72 -8.93 8.29
N VAL A 127 -9.74 -8.11 8.08
CA VAL A 127 -9.60 -6.65 7.97
C VAL A 127 -10.01 -5.91 9.24
N TRP A 128 -10.77 -6.56 10.13
CA TRP A 128 -11.24 -5.96 11.37
C TRP A 128 -11.47 -7.02 12.44
N SER A 129 -10.85 -6.84 13.61
CA SER A 129 -11.19 -7.51 14.85
C SER A 129 -11.52 -6.48 15.93
N TYR A 130 -12.59 -6.71 16.68
CA TYR A 130 -13.08 -5.76 17.67
C TYR A 130 -13.55 -6.46 18.94
N THR A 131 -13.63 -5.67 20.01
CA THR A 131 -14.19 -6.02 21.31
C THR A 131 -15.16 -4.93 21.77
N PHE A 132 -15.62 -5.01 23.02
CA PHE A 132 -16.58 -4.09 23.62
C PHE A 132 -15.96 -3.36 24.81
N THR A 133 -16.31 -2.10 25.01
CA THR A 133 -15.83 -1.30 26.15
C THR A 133 -16.46 -1.73 27.47
N ASP A 134 -17.70 -2.23 27.44
CA ASP A 134 -18.45 -2.63 28.64
C ASP A 134 -19.40 -3.80 28.33
N TYR A 135 -18.83 -4.96 28.00
CA TYR A 135 -19.61 -6.14 27.60
C TYR A 135 -20.58 -6.62 28.69
N SER A 136 -20.20 -6.51 29.97
CA SER A 136 -21.04 -6.94 31.10
C SER A 136 -22.31 -6.11 31.22
N ASN A 137 -22.31 -4.88 30.71
CA ASN A 137 -23.48 -4.01 30.64
C ASN A 137 -23.85 -3.68 29.19
N PHE A 138 -24.13 -4.71 28.40
CA PHE A 138 -24.23 -4.60 26.94
C PHE A 138 -25.17 -3.50 26.40
N GLN A 139 -26.27 -3.22 27.10
CA GLN A 139 -27.28 -2.20 26.71
C GLN A 139 -27.06 -0.81 27.33
N LYS A 140 -25.92 -0.56 28.00
CA LYS A 140 -25.61 0.78 28.51
C LYS A 140 -24.99 1.65 27.43
N ALA A 141 -25.26 2.94 27.51
CA ALA A 141 -24.62 3.94 26.65
C ALA A 141 -23.10 4.00 26.78
N SER A 142 -22.53 3.52 27.88
CA SER A 142 -21.08 3.37 28.06
C SER A 142 -20.46 2.26 27.22
N ASN A 143 -21.26 1.34 26.67
CA ASN A 143 -20.79 0.23 25.87
C ASN A 143 -20.70 0.61 24.39
N ALA A 144 -19.56 0.32 23.78
CA ALA A 144 -19.28 0.58 22.37
C ALA A 144 -18.34 -0.50 21.81
N VAL A 145 -18.38 -0.71 20.49
CA VAL A 145 -17.44 -1.51 19.73
C VAL A 145 -16.10 -0.78 19.64
N THR A 146 -15.00 -1.46 19.93
CA THR A 146 -13.65 -0.86 19.91
C THR A 146 -12.56 -1.87 19.50
N PRO A 147 -11.55 -1.48 18.71
CA PRO A 147 -11.47 -0.22 17.98
C PRO A 147 -12.43 -0.18 16.79
N ARG A 148 -12.72 1.03 16.33
CA ARG A 148 -13.47 1.23 15.08
C ARG A 148 -12.51 1.37 13.88
N PRO A 149 -12.94 1.00 12.65
CA PRO A 149 -12.17 1.27 11.44
C PRO A 149 -12.05 2.77 11.14
N SER A 150 -11.10 3.15 10.28
CA SER A 150 -10.81 4.54 9.86
C SER A 150 -11.85 5.19 8.94
N TRP A 151 -13.07 4.67 8.96
CA TRP A 151 -14.16 5.14 8.13
C TRP A 151 -14.83 6.39 8.72
N THR A 152 -15.53 7.17 7.89
CA THR A 152 -16.08 8.46 8.32
C THR A 152 -17.33 8.28 9.18
N THR A 153 -17.34 8.89 10.37
CA THR A 153 -18.51 8.98 11.26
C THR A 153 -18.54 10.36 11.91
N SER A 154 -19.73 10.87 12.22
CA SER A 154 -19.90 12.21 12.82
C SER A 154 -20.02 12.18 14.35
N ASN A 155 -20.27 11.01 14.95
CA ASN A 155 -20.64 10.89 16.35
C ASN A 155 -20.08 9.61 17.02
N ALA A 156 -18.77 9.34 16.89
CA ALA A 156 -18.09 8.23 17.58
C ALA A 156 -16.91 8.73 18.43
N ASN A 157 -16.73 8.17 19.62
CA ASN A 157 -15.72 8.60 20.60
C ASN A 157 -14.82 7.45 21.12
N VAL A 158 -14.85 6.30 20.44
CA VAL A 158 -13.88 5.21 20.61
C VAL A 158 -12.68 5.38 19.68
N ARG A 159 -11.56 4.71 20.02
CA ARG A 159 -10.32 4.80 19.24
C ARG A 159 -10.49 4.24 17.82
N VAL A 160 -9.85 4.90 16.86
CA VAL A 160 -9.71 4.41 15.47
C VAL A 160 -8.48 3.51 15.38
N SER A 161 -8.57 2.45 14.58
CA SER A 161 -7.41 1.65 14.19
C SER A 161 -7.21 1.66 12.68
N THR A 162 -5.93 1.74 12.29
CA THR A 162 -5.42 1.50 10.92
C THR A 162 -4.35 0.40 10.93
N THR A 163 -4.25 -0.37 12.02
CA THR A 163 -3.29 -1.46 12.19
C THR A 163 -3.89 -2.78 11.70
N VAL A 164 -3.18 -3.51 10.85
CA VAL A 164 -3.66 -4.80 10.32
C VAL A 164 -3.75 -5.84 11.45
N PRO A 165 -4.91 -6.47 11.69
CA PRO A 165 -5.05 -7.52 12.69
C PRO A 165 -4.40 -8.82 12.21
N PHE A 166 -3.66 -9.47 13.12
CA PHE A 166 -2.90 -10.70 12.84
C PHE A 166 -3.51 -11.96 13.47
N SER A 167 -4.61 -11.81 14.22
CA SER A 167 -5.41 -12.89 14.76
C SER A 167 -6.80 -12.37 15.11
N GLU A 168 -7.76 -13.27 15.30
CA GLU A 168 -9.14 -12.92 15.70
C GLU A 168 -9.23 -12.23 17.07
N THR A 169 -8.17 -12.30 17.89
CA THR A 169 -8.06 -11.63 19.20
C THR A 169 -7.13 -10.42 19.20
N HIS A 170 -6.48 -10.11 18.06
CA HIS A 170 -5.72 -8.89 17.88
C HIS A 170 -6.70 -7.76 17.48
N TYR A 171 -7.33 -7.14 18.48
CA TYR A 171 -8.40 -6.14 18.28
C TYR A 171 -7.89 -4.86 17.62
N GLU A 172 -7.70 -4.90 16.30
CA GLU A 172 -7.28 -3.81 15.43
C GLU A 172 -8.06 -3.84 14.11
N ALA A 173 -7.97 -2.76 13.33
CA ALA A 173 -8.62 -2.63 12.04
C ALA A 173 -7.62 -2.16 10.98
N MET A 174 -7.58 -2.88 9.86
CA MET A 174 -6.87 -2.45 8.65
C MET A 174 -7.45 -1.11 8.18
N ASP A 175 -6.60 -0.22 7.65
CA ASP A 175 -7.04 1.02 7.02
C ASP A 175 -8.20 0.74 6.05
N PHE A 176 -9.32 1.42 6.29
CA PHE A 176 -10.55 1.20 5.56
C PHE A 176 -10.40 1.44 4.05
N SER A 177 -9.48 2.32 3.63
CA SER A 177 -9.18 2.56 2.22
C SER A 177 -8.67 1.32 1.48
N LEU A 178 -8.07 0.35 2.19
CA LEU A 178 -7.57 -0.90 1.61
C LEU A 178 -8.66 -1.97 1.45
N TRP A 179 -9.81 -1.85 2.12
CA TRP A 179 -10.78 -2.94 2.16
C TRP A 179 -11.34 -3.27 0.77
N LEU A 180 -11.51 -2.25 -0.08
CA LEU A 180 -12.00 -2.41 -1.45
C LEU A 180 -11.01 -3.18 -2.35
N SER A 181 -9.70 -3.04 -2.12
CA SER A 181 -8.69 -3.80 -2.89
C SER A 181 -8.60 -5.25 -2.44
N ILE A 182 -8.98 -5.56 -1.19
CA ILE A 182 -9.07 -6.93 -0.69
C ILE A 182 -10.24 -7.70 -1.32
N GLY A 183 -11.44 -7.12 -1.33
CA GLY A 183 -12.61 -7.79 -1.89
C GLY A 183 -13.96 -7.16 -1.57
N LYS A 184 -15.01 -7.71 -2.20
CA LYS A 184 -16.42 -7.25 -2.09
C LYS A 184 -17.35 -8.27 -1.43
N GLU A 185 -16.80 -9.36 -0.92
CA GLU A 185 -17.52 -10.34 -0.11
C GLU A 185 -16.99 -10.21 1.32
N PHE A 186 -17.86 -10.29 2.33
CA PHE A 186 -17.44 -10.18 3.73
C PHE A 186 -17.99 -11.31 4.59
N LEU A 187 -17.16 -11.79 5.50
CA LEU A 187 -17.48 -12.80 6.51
C LEU A 187 -17.41 -12.14 7.88
N ILE A 188 -18.46 -12.29 8.68
CA ILE A 188 -18.45 -11.87 10.09
C ILE A 188 -18.51 -13.11 10.96
N LYS A 189 -17.46 -13.28 11.76
CA LYS A 189 -17.39 -14.27 12.83
C LYS A 189 -17.62 -13.56 14.15
N SER A 190 -18.44 -14.15 14.99
CA SER A 190 -18.75 -13.64 16.32
C SER A 190 -18.88 -14.81 17.28
N ASN A 191 -18.45 -14.63 18.52
CA ASN A 191 -18.72 -15.59 19.59
C ASN A 191 -20.03 -15.29 20.34
N ILE A 192 -20.66 -14.16 20.04
CA ILE A 192 -21.91 -13.71 20.68
C ILE A 192 -23.10 -13.64 19.71
N ASN A 193 -22.86 -13.86 18.42
CA ASN A 193 -23.88 -13.90 17.37
C ASN A 193 -23.48 -14.91 16.27
N ASN A 194 -24.43 -15.30 15.42
CA ASN A 194 -24.22 -16.24 14.33
C ASN A 194 -23.18 -15.73 13.33
N TRP A 195 -22.45 -16.67 12.72
CA TRP A 195 -21.50 -16.33 11.65
C TRP A 195 -22.26 -16.19 10.34
N ILE A 196 -21.95 -15.15 9.59
CA ILE A 196 -22.62 -14.82 8.33
C ILE A 196 -21.59 -14.51 7.25
N ALA A 197 -21.87 -14.90 6.01
CA ALA A 197 -21.11 -14.50 4.84
C ALA A 197 -22.05 -13.74 3.90
N CYS A 198 -21.61 -12.60 3.39
CA CYS A 198 -22.42 -11.68 2.64
C CYS A 198 -21.74 -11.27 1.33
N LYS A 199 -22.56 -11.10 0.30
CA LYS A 199 -22.19 -10.49 -0.97
C LYS A 199 -22.86 -9.14 -1.09
N GLU A 200 -22.14 -8.18 -1.66
CA GLU A 200 -22.67 -6.85 -1.93
C GLU A 200 -23.76 -6.87 -3.01
N GLY A 201 -24.75 -6.00 -2.81
CA GLY A 201 -25.77 -5.67 -3.80
C GLY A 201 -25.69 -4.18 -4.12
N SER A 202 -26.79 -3.45 -3.98
CA SER A 202 -26.73 -1.99 -4.02
C SER A 202 -25.99 -1.40 -2.80
N GLY A 203 -25.96 -2.13 -1.68
CA GLY A 203 -25.21 -1.78 -0.47
C GLY A 203 -23.84 -2.46 -0.38
N SER A 204 -22.95 -1.87 0.41
CA SER A 204 -21.58 -2.32 0.61
C SER A 204 -21.08 -1.96 2.01
N LEU A 205 -20.63 -2.97 2.76
CA LEU A 205 -19.93 -2.75 4.03
C LEU A 205 -18.50 -2.27 3.79
N VAL A 206 -17.83 -2.78 2.73
CA VAL A 206 -16.42 -2.46 2.44
C VAL A 206 -16.21 -1.08 1.80
N GLN A 207 -17.28 -0.43 1.32
CA GLN A 207 -17.25 0.92 0.72
C GLN A 207 -18.19 1.90 1.43
N GLN A 208 -18.80 1.51 2.56
CA GLN A 208 -19.78 2.34 3.28
C GLN A 208 -20.97 2.81 2.45
N ARG A 209 -21.51 1.94 1.60
CA ARG A 209 -22.65 2.28 0.74
C ARG A 209 -23.92 1.69 1.30
N ASP A 210 -24.91 2.53 1.56
CA ASP A 210 -26.24 2.10 1.98
C ASP A 210 -26.94 1.35 0.85
N GLY A 211 -27.65 0.27 1.21
CA GLY A 211 -28.40 -0.52 0.23
C GLY A 211 -28.57 -1.98 0.63
N THR A 212 -28.86 -2.83 -0.35
CA THR A 212 -29.10 -4.26 -0.13
C THR A 212 -27.80 -5.06 -0.15
N VAL A 213 -27.77 -6.11 0.66
CA VAL A 213 -26.72 -7.16 0.66
C VAL A 213 -27.41 -8.52 0.68
N SER A 214 -26.74 -9.54 0.14
CA SER A 214 -27.25 -10.91 0.15
C SER A 214 -26.37 -11.75 1.08
N CYS A 215 -26.92 -12.18 2.20
CA CYS A 215 -26.19 -12.92 3.22
C CYS A 215 -26.67 -14.36 3.35
N LYS A 216 -25.78 -15.24 3.80
CA LYS A 216 -26.07 -16.61 4.20
C LYS A 216 -25.53 -16.88 5.59
N LEU A 217 -26.18 -17.80 6.28
CA LEU A 217 -25.74 -18.31 7.57
C LEU A 217 -24.55 -19.27 7.35
N VAL A 218 -23.43 -19.00 8.00
CA VAL A 218 -22.22 -19.85 7.96
C VAL A 218 -22.17 -20.79 9.15
N LYS A 219 -22.50 -20.28 10.35
CA LYS A 219 -22.55 -21.07 11.58
C LYS A 219 -23.62 -20.53 12.52
N GLN A 220 -24.58 -21.38 12.88
CA GLN A 220 -25.56 -21.10 13.91
C GLN A 220 -24.91 -21.30 15.30
N LEU A 221 -24.87 -20.26 16.11
CA LEU A 221 -24.45 -20.31 17.51
C LEU A 221 -25.63 -20.16 18.48
N SER A 222 -26.64 -19.36 18.11
CA SER A 222 -27.84 -19.15 18.92
C SER A 222 -28.95 -20.14 18.55
N GLY A 223 -29.62 -20.73 19.54
CA GLY A 223 -30.84 -21.51 19.29
C GLY A 223 -32.10 -20.66 19.18
N GLN A 224 -32.03 -19.36 19.49
CA GLN A 224 -33.22 -18.52 19.69
C GLN A 224 -33.97 -18.19 18.39
N CYS A 225 -33.24 -18.02 17.28
CA CYS A 225 -33.81 -17.67 15.98
C CYS A 225 -33.05 -18.40 14.88
N SER A 226 -33.76 -19.14 14.02
CA SER A 226 -33.15 -19.93 12.94
C SER A 226 -33.27 -19.22 11.60
N GLY A 227 -32.19 -19.22 10.81
CA GLY A 227 -32.21 -18.76 9.41
C GLY A 227 -32.28 -17.24 9.21
N VAL A 228 -32.20 -16.43 10.27
CA VAL A 228 -32.18 -14.97 10.15
C VAL A 228 -30.78 -14.50 9.79
N VAL A 229 -30.69 -13.71 8.71
CA VAL A 229 -29.49 -13.06 8.22
C VAL A 229 -29.81 -11.61 7.85
N PRO A 230 -28.83 -10.69 7.88
CA PRO A 230 -29.04 -9.34 7.39
C PRO A 230 -29.23 -9.33 5.87
N ASN A 231 -29.98 -8.35 5.37
CA ASN A 231 -30.24 -8.14 3.95
C ASN A 231 -29.96 -6.71 3.50
N ARG A 232 -29.57 -5.82 4.42
CA ARG A 232 -29.27 -4.41 4.14
C ARG A 232 -28.10 -3.91 4.98
N VAL A 233 -27.34 -2.99 4.41
CA VAL A 233 -26.36 -2.15 5.10
C VAL A 233 -26.95 -0.74 5.17
N LYS A 234 -26.83 -0.10 6.33
CA LYS A 234 -27.21 1.31 6.51
C LYS A 234 -26.17 2.02 7.36
N SER A 235 -25.96 3.29 7.06
CA SER A 235 -25.11 4.20 7.83
C SER A 235 -25.94 5.00 8.83
N SER A 236 -25.46 5.13 10.06
CA SER A 236 -25.93 6.13 11.03
C SER A 236 -24.88 7.21 11.26
N SER A 237 -25.22 8.23 12.05
CA SER A 237 -24.30 9.29 12.48
C SER A 237 -23.17 8.76 13.37
N ALA A 238 -23.41 7.67 14.10
CA ALA A 238 -22.43 7.05 14.99
C ALA A 238 -21.59 5.99 14.26
N GLU A 239 -22.20 5.04 13.55
CA GLU A 239 -21.50 3.91 12.91
C GLU A 239 -22.38 3.15 11.86
N LYS A 240 -21.96 1.96 11.39
CA LYS A 240 -22.68 1.16 10.38
C LYS A 240 -23.53 0.07 11.01
N THR A 241 -24.65 -0.22 10.36
CA THR A 241 -25.61 -1.24 10.79
C THR A 241 -25.82 -2.28 9.68
N LEU A 242 -25.75 -3.56 10.04
CA LEU A 242 -26.37 -4.62 9.25
C LEU A 242 -27.78 -4.86 9.74
N LEU A 243 -28.73 -4.70 8.83
CA LEU A 243 -30.16 -4.77 9.10
C LEU A 243 -30.74 -6.08 8.57
N SER A 244 -31.66 -6.65 9.33
CA SER A 244 -32.62 -7.64 8.84
C SER A 244 -34.03 -7.03 8.94
N ARG A 245 -34.80 -7.34 10.00
CA ARG A 245 -36.03 -6.60 10.35
C ARG A 245 -35.69 -5.25 10.99
N ASN A 246 -34.70 -5.25 11.87
CA ASN A 246 -34.09 -4.11 12.53
C ASN A 246 -32.57 -4.39 12.66
N HIS A 247 -31.91 -3.93 13.71
CA HIS A 247 -30.49 -4.16 13.95
C HIS A 247 -30.17 -5.65 14.15
N TYR A 248 -29.37 -6.21 13.24
CA TYR A 248 -28.75 -7.54 13.35
C TYR A 248 -27.31 -7.40 13.85
N TYR A 249 -26.53 -6.51 13.22
CA TYR A 249 -25.29 -5.96 13.77
C TYR A 249 -25.38 -4.44 13.88
N TYR A 250 -25.48 -3.99 15.11
CA TYR A 250 -25.26 -2.69 15.73
C TYR A 250 -23.79 -2.38 16.03
N PHE A 251 -22.95 -1.95 15.09
CA PHE A 251 -21.62 -1.48 15.50
C PHE A 251 -21.85 -0.07 16.05
N GLU A 252 -21.79 0.14 17.37
CA GLU A 252 -21.93 1.45 18.01
C GLU A 252 -20.55 1.91 18.46
N GLY A 253 -20.14 3.11 18.05
CA GLY A 253 -18.82 3.67 18.31
C GLY A 253 -18.83 4.80 19.33
N ASN A 254 -19.98 5.10 19.92
CA ASN A 254 -20.17 6.15 20.90
C ASN A 254 -20.43 5.58 22.29
N ARG A 255 -19.66 6.06 23.28
CA ARG A 255 -19.80 5.71 24.70
C ARG A 255 -20.72 6.66 25.49
N SER A 256 -21.50 7.47 24.79
CA SER A 256 -22.36 8.50 25.38
C SER A 256 -23.81 8.41 24.88
N GLU A 257 -24.04 7.75 23.74
CA GLU A 257 -25.35 7.63 23.11
C GLU A 257 -25.50 6.23 22.49
N GLY A 258 -26.70 5.64 22.58
CA GLY A 258 -26.99 4.34 21.97
C GLY A 258 -26.41 3.15 22.74
N TRP A 259 -26.36 1.98 22.10
CA TRP A 259 -25.62 0.79 22.54
C TRP A 259 -25.42 -0.15 21.35
N PRO A 260 -24.33 -0.95 21.30
CA PRO A 260 -24.10 -1.89 20.23
C PRO A 260 -25.12 -3.03 20.26
N THR A 261 -25.38 -3.66 19.12
CA THR A 261 -26.39 -4.72 19.01
C THR A 261 -25.83 -5.90 18.24
N HIS A 262 -25.83 -7.10 18.83
CA HIS A 262 -25.40 -8.32 18.14
C HIS A 262 -26.52 -9.35 18.26
N ASP A 263 -27.68 -9.04 17.66
CA ASP A 263 -28.93 -9.78 17.81
C ASP A 263 -29.10 -10.85 16.71
N PRO A 264 -29.02 -12.16 17.03
CA PRO A 264 -29.23 -13.23 16.06
C PRO A 264 -30.63 -13.23 15.43
N CYS A 265 -31.60 -12.57 16.06
CA CYS A 265 -32.96 -12.44 15.57
C CYS A 265 -33.20 -11.17 14.75
N GLY A 266 -32.25 -10.23 14.73
CA GLY A 266 -32.34 -8.99 13.96
C GLY A 266 -33.48 -8.05 14.38
N ASN A 267 -33.86 -8.03 15.66
CA ASN A 267 -34.97 -7.24 16.20
C ASN A 267 -34.51 -6.07 17.10
N ASN A 268 -33.21 -5.76 17.11
CA ASN A 268 -32.61 -4.76 18.00
C ASN A 268 -32.77 -5.07 19.51
N GLN A 269 -32.58 -6.34 19.88
CA GLN A 269 -32.65 -6.80 21.27
C GLN A 269 -31.29 -7.26 21.78
N ALA A 270 -31.12 -7.28 23.10
CA ALA A 270 -29.90 -7.82 23.73
C ALA A 270 -29.88 -9.35 23.80
N ASN A 271 -30.13 -9.99 22.64
CA ASN A 271 -30.14 -11.45 22.49
C ASN A 271 -28.75 -12.03 22.16
N GLN A 272 -27.70 -11.23 22.25
CA GLN A 272 -26.34 -11.73 22.10
C GLN A 272 -26.07 -12.82 23.14
N LEU A 273 -25.37 -13.88 22.73
CA LEU A 273 -25.04 -14.99 23.61
C LEU A 273 -24.10 -14.51 24.71
N LYS A 274 -24.37 -14.84 25.98
CA LYS A 274 -23.43 -14.58 27.07
C LYS A 274 -22.09 -15.22 26.72
N ALA A 275 -21.00 -14.42 26.76
CA ALA A 275 -19.68 -14.88 26.37
C ALA A 275 -19.30 -16.10 27.22
N ARG A 276 -19.07 -17.26 26.58
CA ARG A 276 -18.49 -18.41 27.28
C ARG A 276 -17.01 -18.07 27.55
N PRO A 277 -16.48 -18.29 28.77
CA PRO A 277 -15.06 -18.15 29.02
C PRO A 277 -14.30 -19.08 28.05
N TYR A 278 -13.20 -18.56 27.50
CA TYR A 278 -12.33 -19.29 26.58
C TYR A 278 -11.71 -20.47 27.36
N ILE A 279 -12.24 -21.68 27.15
CA ILE A 279 -11.61 -22.89 27.68
C ILE A 279 -10.39 -23.15 26.80
N THR A 280 -9.20 -22.87 27.32
CA THR A 280 -7.96 -23.47 26.80
C THR A 280 -8.08 -24.97 26.97
N SER A 281 -8.33 -25.72 25.90
CA SER A 281 -8.21 -27.17 25.94
C SER A 281 -6.73 -27.55 25.98
N THR A 282 -6.16 -27.56 27.18
CA THR A 282 -4.97 -28.34 27.50
C THR A 282 -5.41 -29.75 27.89
N THR A 283 -5.29 -30.70 26.97
CA THR A 283 -5.18 -32.13 27.27
C THR A 283 -4.25 -32.72 26.19
N SER A 284 -2.96 -32.81 26.50
CA SER A 284 -2.28 -33.99 27.03
C SER A 284 -1.84 -34.94 25.91
N THR A 285 -0.54 -34.86 25.64
CA THR A 285 0.24 -35.92 24.98
C THR A 285 -0.02 -37.27 25.62
N SER A 286 -0.47 -38.23 24.83
CA SER A 286 -0.19 -39.64 25.03
C SER A 286 0.29 -40.25 23.71
N ALA A 287 1.53 -40.70 23.71
CA ALA A 287 2.06 -41.59 22.70
C ALA A 287 1.34 -42.94 22.80
N VAL A 288 1.05 -43.59 21.67
CA VAL A 288 1.39 -45.01 21.38
C VAL A 288 0.88 -45.42 19.98
N SER A 289 1.79 -46.13 19.32
CA SER A 289 1.75 -47.09 18.19
C SER A 289 1.17 -46.73 16.81
N ARG A 290 2.08 -46.90 15.83
CA ARG A 290 1.79 -47.29 14.45
C ARG A 290 0.97 -48.58 14.44
N GLN A 291 -0.11 -48.61 13.68
CA GLN A 291 -0.56 -49.84 13.03
C GLN A 291 -1.21 -49.56 11.68
N SER A 292 -0.73 -50.31 10.68
CA SER A 292 -1.16 -50.34 9.30
C SER A 292 -2.60 -50.86 9.19
N ILE A 293 -3.45 -50.16 8.44
CA ILE A 293 -4.56 -50.77 7.70
C ILE A 293 -4.59 -50.19 6.29
N ARG A 294 -4.23 -51.02 5.30
CA ARG A 294 -4.64 -50.87 3.91
C ARG A 294 -6.16 -51.12 3.84
N ASN A 295 -6.88 -50.30 3.09
CA ASN A 295 -7.92 -50.80 2.19
C ASN A 295 -8.26 -49.80 1.08
N ASN A 296 -8.28 -50.32 -0.14
CA ASN A 296 -8.74 -49.70 -1.36
C ASN A 296 -10.24 -49.39 -1.29
N LEU A 297 -10.65 -48.25 -1.84
CA LEU A 297 -11.89 -48.18 -2.61
C LEU A 297 -11.72 -47.17 -3.75
N MET A 298 -11.62 -47.70 -4.98
CA MET A 298 -11.89 -46.92 -6.18
C MET A 298 -13.36 -46.53 -6.18
N LEU A 299 -13.65 -45.24 -6.41
CA LEU A 299 -14.92 -44.86 -7.03
C LEU A 299 -14.63 -43.84 -8.14
N ARG A 300 -14.97 -44.25 -9.36
CA ARG A 300 -14.92 -43.46 -10.60
C ARG A 300 -15.88 -42.27 -10.48
N VAL A 301 -15.40 -41.08 -10.81
CA VAL A 301 -16.25 -39.94 -11.15
C VAL A 301 -16.19 -39.76 -12.67
N LEU A 302 -17.34 -39.92 -13.33
CA LEU A 302 -17.53 -39.56 -14.74
C LEU A 302 -17.53 -38.03 -14.87
N PRO A 303 -16.89 -37.43 -15.89
CA PRO A 303 -17.06 -36.00 -16.15
C PRO A 303 -18.35 -35.77 -16.92
N SER A 304 -19.26 -34.97 -16.34
CA SER A 304 -20.35 -34.32 -17.07
C SER A 304 -19.80 -33.13 -17.85
N ALA A 305 -20.10 -33.12 -19.14
CA ALA A 305 -19.69 -32.10 -20.09
C ALA A 305 -20.50 -30.81 -19.90
N PHE A 306 -19.80 -29.70 -19.68
CA PHE A 306 -20.21 -28.37 -20.17
C PHE A 306 -18.94 -27.60 -20.53
N GLY A 307 -18.73 -27.43 -21.84
CA GLY A 307 -17.52 -26.89 -22.41
C GLY A 307 -17.47 -25.36 -22.37
N PHE A 308 -16.41 -24.83 -21.77
CA PHE A 308 -15.70 -23.66 -22.29
C PHE A 308 -14.37 -24.19 -22.84
N GLN A 309 -14.18 -24.20 -24.16
CA GLN A 309 -12.91 -24.60 -24.77
C GLN A 309 -11.84 -23.54 -24.48
N ALA A 310 -11.07 -23.76 -23.41
CA ALA A 310 -9.76 -23.17 -23.27
C ALA A 310 -8.84 -23.79 -24.34
N ARG A 311 -8.30 -22.98 -25.26
CA ARG A 311 -7.30 -23.46 -26.23
C ARG A 311 -6.11 -24.07 -25.48
N GLN A 312 -5.90 -25.38 -25.64
CA GLN A 312 -4.74 -26.12 -25.15
C GLN A 312 -3.47 -25.71 -25.94
N CYS A 313 -2.33 -25.57 -25.25
CA CYS A 313 -1.04 -25.40 -25.92
C CYS A 313 -0.62 -26.75 -26.48
N LEU A 314 -0.66 -26.92 -27.80
CA LEU A 314 -0.19 -28.11 -28.50
C LEU A 314 1.18 -27.84 -29.09
N THR A 315 2.22 -28.42 -28.49
CA THR A 315 3.37 -28.98 -29.20
C THR A 315 3.87 -30.20 -28.43
N ILE A 316 3.61 -31.37 -29.01
CA ILE A 316 4.17 -32.71 -28.72
C ILE A 316 4.13 -33.13 -27.23
N GLY A 317 2.97 -33.64 -26.81
CA GLY A 317 2.89 -34.75 -25.85
C GLY A 317 2.94 -34.46 -24.35
N GLN A 318 3.13 -33.22 -23.88
CA GLN A 318 3.03 -32.87 -22.46
C GLN A 318 2.37 -31.51 -22.24
N ASP A 319 1.52 -31.39 -21.22
CA ASP A 319 0.91 -30.13 -20.78
C ASP A 319 2.01 -29.13 -20.38
N ALA A 320 2.21 -28.09 -21.20
CA ALA A 320 3.20 -27.06 -20.91
C ALA A 320 2.64 -26.02 -19.90
N PRO A 321 3.40 -25.66 -18.86
CA PRO A 321 2.99 -24.64 -17.89
C PRO A 321 2.85 -23.25 -18.56
N ARG A 322 1.94 -22.42 -18.02
CA ARG A 322 1.62 -21.09 -18.54
C ARG A 322 2.16 -19.99 -17.62
N PHE A 323 2.67 -18.89 -18.18
CA PHE A 323 3.49 -17.89 -17.49
C PHE A 323 3.11 -16.41 -17.79
N LYS A 324 3.31 -15.51 -16.81
CA LYS A 324 3.27 -14.03 -16.96
C LYS A 324 4.69 -13.52 -16.75
N VAL A 325 5.14 -12.62 -17.61
CA VAL A 325 6.38 -11.85 -17.37
C VAL A 325 6.00 -10.72 -16.43
N LEU A 326 6.52 -10.77 -15.20
CA LEU A 326 6.22 -9.78 -14.18
C LEU A 326 7.18 -8.61 -14.27
N GLU A 327 8.48 -8.88 -14.15
CA GLU A 327 9.48 -7.82 -14.09
C GLU A 327 10.87 -8.34 -14.51
N MET A 328 11.78 -7.38 -14.72
CA MET A 328 13.21 -7.60 -14.89
C MET A 328 13.97 -6.75 -13.87
N ASP A 329 14.83 -7.39 -13.06
CA ASP A 329 15.68 -6.67 -12.10
C ASP A 329 16.80 -5.87 -12.81
N SER A 330 17.58 -5.10 -12.05
CA SER A 330 18.71 -4.32 -12.56
C SER A 330 19.88 -5.19 -13.08
N ASN A 331 19.89 -6.49 -12.80
CA ASN A 331 20.88 -7.46 -13.29
C ASN A 331 20.40 -8.19 -14.56
N GLY A 332 19.18 -7.92 -15.03
CA GLY A 332 18.58 -8.55 -16.20
C GLY A 332 17.91 -9.90 -15.93
N THR A 333 17.65 -10.25 -14.66
CA THR A 333 16.92 -11.47 -14.28
C THR A 333 15.46 -11.32 -14.64
N LEU A 334 14.91 -12.26 -15.42
CA LEU A 334 13.50 -12.33 -15.78
C LEU A 334 12.72 -13.14 -14.73
N TYR A 335 11.65 -12.58 -14.19
CA TYR A 335 10.76 -13.26 -13.25
C TYR A 335 9.47 -13.69 -13.95
N LEU A 336 9.17 -14.99 -13.89
CA LEU A 336 7.96 -15.58 -14.48
C LEU A 336 7.03 -16.15 -13.41
N HIS A 337 5.77 -15.75 -13.44
CA HIS A 337 4.75 -16.31 -12.56
C HIS A 337 4.17 -17.61 -13.13
N LYS A 338 4.09 -18.69 -12.34
CA LYS A 338 3.59 -20.03 -12.76
C LYS A 338 2.07 -20.14 -13.02
N THR A 339 1.29 -19.04 -12.99
CA THR A 339 -0.19 -19.11 -12.98
C THR A 339 -0.89 -18.21 -14.01
N SER A 340 -0.38 -18.09 -15.22
CA SER A 340 -0.94 -17.11 -16.18
C SER A 340 -1.41 -17.74 -17.50
N ILE A 341 -1.81 -16.91 -18.48
CA ILE A 341 -2.75 -17.28 -19.55
C ILE A 341 -2.04 -17.85 -20.80
N LEU A 342 -0.73 -17.64 -20.96
CA LEU A 342 0.02 -18.00 -22.17
C LEU A 342 1.23 -18.89 -21.83
N CYS A 343 1.54 -19.88 -22.65
CA CYS A 343 2.77 -20.69 -22.53
C CYS A 343 4.01 -19.83 -22.84
N ILE A 344 5.21 -20.20 -22.33
CA ILE A 344 6.47 -19.51 -22.69
C ILE A 344 6.62 -19.40 -24.22
N GLY A 345 6.26 -20.48 -24.94
CA GLY A 345 6.26 -20.48 -26.41
C GLY A 345 5.33 -19.43 -27.03
N GLU A 346 4.21 -19.09 -26.39
CA GLU A 346 3.27 -18.07 -26.87
C GLU A 346 3.74 -16.65 -26.54
N VAL A 347 4.44 -16.46 -25.40
CA VAL A 347 5.16 -15.20 -25.10
C VAL A 347 6.28 -14.97 -26.11
N ILE A 348 7.10 -15.99 -26.37
CA ILE A 348 8.15 -15.97 -27.39
C ILE A 348 7.54 -15.69 -28.76
N LYS A 349 6.42 -16.34 -29.11
CA LYS A 349 5.72 -16.14 -30.38
C LYS A 349 5.28 -14.69 -30.56
N ARG A 350 4.63 -14.08 -29.57
CA ARG A 350 4.20 -12.67 -29.65
C ARG A 350 5.37 -11.70 -29.75
N LEU A 351 6.45 -11.94 -29.00
CA LEU A 351 7.71 -11.18 -29.12
C LEU A 351 8.32 -11.31 -30.53
N THR A 352 8.29 -12.52 -31.08
CA THR A 352 8.86 -12.82 -32.40
C THR A 352 8.02 -12.20 -33.51
N GLU A 353 6.69 -12.34 -33.43
CA GLU A 353 5.69 -11.84 -34.38
C GLU A 353 5.40 -10.34 -34.28
N GLY A 354 5.92 -9.65 -33.26
CA GLY A 354 5.69 -8.19 -33.11
C GLY A 354 4.32 -7.83 -32.53
N LYS A 355 3.64 -8.76 -31.86
CA LYS A 355 2.31 -8.54 -31.26
C LYS A 355 2.44 -7.99 -29.83
N TYR A 356 3.04 -6.82 -29.72
CA TYR A 356 3.22 -6.07 -28.47
C TYR A 356 3.08 -4.57 -28.75
N GLN A 357 2.77 -3.78 -27.73
CA GLN A 357 2.76 -2.33 -27.85
C GLN A 357 4.05 -1.71 -27.31
N LEU A 358 4.52 -0.67 -27.99
CA LEU A 358 5.63 0.17 -27.56
C LEU A 358 5.05 1.43 -26.93
N ALA A 359 5.35 1.68 -25.67
CA ALA A 359 5.09 2.98 -25.08
C ALA A 359 6.05 4.00 -25.71
N GLU A 360 5.51 4.99 -26.43
CA GLU A 360 6.33 6.08 -26.98
C GLU A 360 6.71 7.06 -25.86
N PRO A 361 7.97 7.56 -25.82
CA PRO A 361 8.47 8.40 -24.73
C PRO A 361 7.65 9.69 -24.51
N SER A 362 6.99 10.20 -25.56
CA SER A 362 6.21 11.44 -25.50
C SER A 362 4.93 11.34 -24.67
N ASN A 363 4.44 10.12 -24.39
CA ASN A 363 3.18 9.92 -23.67
C ASN A 363 3.38 9.54 -22.20
N LEU A 364 4.64 9.33 -21.78
CA LEU A 364 5.00 8.93 -20.42
C LEU A 364 4.59 10.00 -19.41
N GLY A 365 3.83 9.59 -18.39
CA GLY A 365 3.26 10.44 -17.36
C GLY A 365 2.10 11.34 -17.81
N LEU A 366 1.68 11.29 -19.08
CA LEU A 366 0.60 12.17 -19.58
C LEU A 366 -0.79 11.57 -19.47
N SER A 367 -0.91 10.25 -19.30
CA SER A 367 -2.18 9.58 -19.02
C SER A 367 -2.01 8.52 -17.94
N LYS A 368 -3.14 8.06 -17.40
CA LYS A 368 -3.17 7.02 -16.37
C LYS A 368 -2.50 5.74 -16.86
N GLU A 369 -2.72 5.37 -18.13
CA GLU A 369 -2.18 4.18 -18.79
C GLU A 369 -0.66 4.23 -19.03
N PHE A 370 -0.06 5.41 -18.89
CA PHE A 370 1.38 5.63 -19.04
C PHE A 370 1.98 6.26 -17.77
N ALA A 371 1.38 6.00 -16.61
CA ALA A 371 1.83 6.56 -15.35
C ALA A 371 3.28 6.13 -15.04
N MET A 372 4.03 7.04 -14.43
CA MET A 372 5.45 6.86 -14.11
C MET A 372 5.63 6.49 -12.64
N LEU A 373 6.66 5.72 -12.28
CA LEU A 373 6.85 5.32 -10.87
C LEU A 373 6.83 6.52 -9.92
N ASN A 374 7.57 7.56 -10.28
CA ASN A 374 7.59 8.84 -9.60
C ASN A 374 8.17 9.89 -10.55
N CYS A 375 8.33 11.13 -10.08
CA CYS A 375 8.86 12.20 -10.91
C CYS A 375 10.33 12.00 -11.30
N LYS A 376 11.12 11.24 -10.53
CA LYS A 376 12.52 10.92 -10.85
C LYS A 376 12.63 9.89 -11.95
N ASP A 377 11.78 8.87 -11.93
CA ASP A 377 11.64 7.93 -13.05
C ASP A 377 11.23 8.67 -14.33
N LEU A 378 10.27 9.59 -14.24
CA LEU A 378 9.92 10.48 -15.34
C LEU A 378 11.12 11.31 -15.81
N LYS A 379 11.90 11.92 -14.91
CA LYS A 379 13.08 12.73 -15.28
C LYS A 379 14.13 11.90 -16.02
N GLN A 380 14.35 10.67 -15.58
CA GLN A 380 15.35 9.78 -16.18
C GLN A 380 14.91 9.31 -17.57
N LYS A 381 13.62 9.01 -17.76
CA LYS A 381 13.08 8.49 -19.02
C LYS A 381 12.72 9.58 -20.03
N VAL A 382 12.33 10.75 -19.54
CA VAL A 382 12.02 11.94 -20.34
C VAL A 382 12.82 13.13 -19.78
N PRO A 383 14.14 13.21 -20.09
CA PRO A 383 14.98 14.29 -19.57
C PRO A 383 14.50 15.71 -19.92
N SER A 384 13.77 15.84 -21.04
CA SER A 384 13.15 17.08 -21.51
C SER A 384 11.79 17.39 -20.87
N ALA A 385 11.28 16.56 -19.95
CA ALA A 385 10.03 16.84 -19.27
C ALA A 385 10.16 18.13 -18.45
N ASP A 386 9.21 19.04 -18.67
CA ASP A 386 9.08 20.26 -17.89
C ASP A 386 8.46 20.00 -16.51
N SER A 387 8.42 21.02 -15.67
CA SER A 387 7.67 20.91 -14.42
C SER A 387 6.19 21.00 -14.71
N GLY A 388 5.41 20.17 -14.03
CA GLY A 388 3.98 20.08 -14.31
C GLY A 388 3.32 18.92 -13.60
N VAL A 389 2.04 18.72 -13.89
CA VAL A 389 1.24 17.63 -13.33
C VAL A 389 1.36 16.40 -14.23
N TYR A 390 1.77 15.28 -13.65
CA TYR A 390 1.94 14.01 -14.34
C TYR A 390 1.23 12.89 -13.58
N TRP A 391 0.82 11.87 -14.31
CA TRP A 391 0.36 10.61 -13.74
C TRP A 391 1.55 9.84 -13.18
N ILE A 392 1.48 9.53 -11.90
CA ILE A 392 2.44 8.69 -11.19
C ILE A 392 1.76 7.45 -10.61
N ASP A 393 2.56 6.40 -10.51
CA ASP A 393 2.16 5.10 -10.02
C ASP A 393 3.28 4.52 -9.14
N PRO A 394 3.35 4.94 -7.86
CA PRO A 394 4.48 4.64 -6.98
C PRO A 394 4.72 3.16 -6.68
N ASP A 395 3.73 2.29 -6.89
CA ASP A 395 3.89 0.85 -6.71
C ASP A 395 4.32 0.13 -8.00
N GLY A 396 4.17 0.77 -9.15
CA GLY A 396 4.59 0.27 -10.46
C GLY A 396 3.78 -0.90 -11.00
N GLY A 397 2.64 -1.21 -10.39
CA GLY A 397 1.76 -2.29 -10.78
C GLY A 397 0.72 -1.86 -11.82
N SER A 398 -0.51 -2.37 -11.65
CA SER A 398 -1.60 -1.98 -12.54
C SER A 398 -1.91 -0.50 -12.34
N HIS A 399 -1.96 0.27 -13.42
CA HIS A 399 -2.29 1.69 -13.40
C HIS A 399 -3.70 2.05 -12.87
N GLY A 400 -4.50 1.10 -12.37
CA GLY A 400 -5.84 1.33 -11.82
C GLY A 400 -5.89 2.30 -10.63
N ASN A 401 -4.82 2.38 -9.84
CA ASN A 401 -4.66 3.27 -8.69
C ASN A 401 -3.66 4.42 -8.94
N ALA A 402 -3.08 4.52 -10.15
CA ALA A 402 -2.26 5.66 -10.54
C ALA A 402 -3.04 6.98 -10.35
N PHE A 403 -2.31 8.04 -10.00
CA PHE A 403 -2.88 9.35 -9.67
C PHE A 403 -1.98 10.48 -10.17
N GLN A 404 -2.52 11.69 -10.24
CA GLN A 404 -1.76 12.85 -10.68
C GLN A 404 -0.98 13.50 -9.52
N ALA A 405 0.27 13.88 -9.78
CA ALA A 405 1.11 14.63 -8.86
C ALA A 405 1.92 15.70 -9.60
N TYR A 406 2.25 16.80 -8.91
CA TYR A 406 3.16 17.80 -9.46
C TYR A 406 4.61 17.33 -9.39
N CYS A 407 5.31 17.39 -10.52
CA CYS A 407 6.73 17.09 -10.66
C CYS A 407 7.53 18.38 -10.84
N ASP A 408 8.48 18.65 -9.93
CA ASP A 408 9.53 19.65 -10.16
C ASP A 408 10.72 18.98 -10.88
N GLN A 409 10.88 19.32 -12.16
CA GLN A 409 11.89 18.77 -13.06
C GLN A 409 13.14 19.63 -13.27
N GLN A 410 13.25 20.78 -12.59
CA GLN A 410 14.39 21.69 -12.75
C GLN A 410 15.20 21.87 -11.46
N THR A 411 14.54 21.98 -10.29
CA THR A 411 15.23 22.34 -9.04
C THR A 411 16.19 21.25 -8.59
N GLY A 412 17.45 21.60 -8.34
CA GLY A 412 18.44 20.66 -7.76
C GLY A 412 18.61 19.34 -8.55
N GLY A 413 18.46 19.39 -9.88
CA GLY A 413 18.54 18.24 -10.78
C GLY A 413 17.18 17.62 -11.16
N GLY A 414 16.07 18.12 -10.63
CA GLY A 414 14.72 17.71 -11.02
C GLY A 414 14.29 16.34 -10.48
N GLY A 415 13.16 15.83 -10.96
CA GLY A 415 12.61 14.55 -10.57
C GLY A 415 11.92 14.54 -9.20
N TRP A 416 11.52 15.68 -8.68
CA TRP A 416 10.92 15.81 -7.36
C TRP A 416 9.40 15.71 -7.42
N THR A 417 8.80 14.78 -6.68
CA THR A 417 7.34 14.67 -6.56
C THR A 417 6.85 15.52 -5.40
N LEU A 418 5.94 16.47 -5.64
CA LEU A 418 5.35 17.29 -4.59
C LEU A 418 4.42 16.43 -3.72
N VAL A 419 4.71 16.36 -2.42
CA VAL A 419 3.92 15.57 -1.47
C VAL A 419 3.24 16.42 -0.41
N TYR A 420 3.69 17.67 -0.21
CA TYR A 420 3.11 18.57 0.76
C TYR A 420 3.28 20.03 0.32
N SER A 421 2.21 20.81 0.39
CA SER A 421 2.22 22.26 0.28
C SER A 421 1.44 22.85 1.45
N TYR A 422 2.01 23.85 2.12
CA TYR A 422 1.41 24.47 3.31
C TYR A 422 1.58 25.98 3.33
N THR A 423 0.64 26.64 3.99
CA THR A 423 0.70 28.05 4.38
C THR A 423 0.63 28.17 5.91
N PHE A 424 0.44 29.38 6.42
CA PHE A 424 0.40 29.70 7.85
C PHE A 424 -0.96 30.23 8.26
N THR A 425 -1.39 29.95 9.49
CA THR A 425 -2.64 30.50 10.05
C THR A 425 -2.52 31.97 10.45
N ASP A 426 -1.36 32.41 10.94
CA ASP A 426 -1.09 33.80 11.32
C ASP A 426 0.37 34.18 11.05
N TYR A 427 0.72 34.34 9.77
CA TYR A 427 2.08 34.76 9.40
C TYR A 427 2.43 36.17 9.88
N SER A 428 1.46 37.08 9.99
CA SER A 428 1.67 38.44 10.49
C SER A 428 2.22 38.47 11.91
N SER A 429 1.77 37.52 12.75
CA SER A 429 2.25 37.33 14.11
C SER A 429 3.00 36.01 14.20
N PHE A 430 4.13 35.89 13.50
CA PHE A 430 4.78 34.60 13.25
C PHE A 430 5.10 33.77 14.51
N THR A 431 5.46 34.44 15.62
CA THR A 431 5.77 33.79 16.91
C THR A 431 4.58 33.75 17.87
N SER A 432 3.37 34.03 17.39
CA SER A 432 2.14 33.91 18.18
C SER A 432 1.74 32.44 18.32
N SER A 433 1.19 32.07 19.47
CA SER A 433 0.64 30.72 19.68
C SER A 433 -0.54 30.39 18.77
N GLY A 434 -1.15 31.40 18.12
CA GLY A 434 -2.18 31.19 17.11
C GLY A 434 -1.63 30.84 15.71
N ASN A 435 -0.31 30.90 15.51
CA ASN A 435 0.32 30.59 14.23
C ASN A 435 0.68 29.10 14.12
N ALA A 436 0.36 28.47 13.00
CA ALA A 436 0.60 27.07 12.70
C ALA A 436 0.79 26.87 11.19
N VAL A 437 1.47 25.81 10.76
CA VAL A 437 1.40 25.35 9.37
C VAL A 437 0.02 24.76 9.09
N THR A 438 -0.55 25.05 7.92
CA THR A 438 -1.86 24.52 7.53
C THR A 438 -1.97 24.30 6.01
N PRO A 439 -2.54 23.17 5.56
CA PRO A 439 -2.94 21.99 6.35
C PRO A 439 -1.74 21.24 6.91
N ARG A 440 -1.97 20.25 7.78
CA ARG A 440 -0.94 19.26 8.15
C ARG A 440 -1.11 17.94 7.37
N PRO A 441 -0.02 17.19 7.12
CA PRO A 441 -0.11 15.84 6.55
C PRO A 441 -0.73 14.87 7.55
N SER A 442 -1.14 13.70 7.05
CA SER A 442 -1.72 12.61 7.86
C SER A 442 -0.69 11.82 8.69
N TRP A 443 0.44 12.44 9.05
CA TRP A 443 1.41 11.88 9.99
C TRP A 443 0.92 12.02 11.44
N SER A 444 1.53 11.28 12.36
CA SER A 444 1.17 11.34 13.77
C SER A 444 1.57 12.69 14.39
N ALA A 445 0.61 13.44 14.90
CA ALA A 445 0.85 14.63 15.72
C ALA A 445 -0.36 14.75 16.65
N SER A 446 -0.17 14.38 17.91
CA SER A 446 -1.25 14.18 18.89
C SER A 446 -1.84 15.48 19.41
N SER A 447 -1.06 16.56 19.44
CA SER A 447 -1.49 17.87 19.93
C SER A 447 -1.93 18.79 18.78
N ALA A 448 -1.49 18.53 17.55
CA ALA A 448 -1.85 19.35 16.39
C ALA A 448 -3.37 19.42 16.13
N ASN A 449 -3.89 20.63 15.99
CA ASN A 449 -5.31 20.93 15.88
C ASN A 449 -5.74 21.53 14.52
N VAL A 450 -4.79 21.83 13.62
CA VAL A 450 -5.08 22.22 12.24
C VAL A 450 -5.61 21.03 11.41
N ARG A 451 -6.31 21.36 10.31
CA ARG A 451 -6.91 20.36 9.41
C ARG A 451 -5.86 19.42 8.83
N VAL A 452 -6.18 18.12 8.79
CA VAL A 452 -5.37 17.11 8.10
C VAL A 452 -5.74 17.10 6.62
N SER A 453 -4.74 16.97 5.74
CA SER A 453 -4.94 16.73 4.31
C SER A 453 -4.40 15.38 3.87
N THR A 454 -5.13 14.73 2.98
CA THR A 454 -4.73 13.53 2.22
C THR A 454 -4.86 13.73 0.71
N THR A 455 -5.11 14.97 0.27
CA THR A 455 -5.27 15.36 -1.13
C THR A 455 -3.91 15.66 -1.75
N VAL A 456 -3.60 15.04 -2.90
CA VAL A 456 -2.32 15.26 -3.57
C VAL A 456 -2.23 16.72 -4.07
N PRO A 457 -1.24 17.51 -3.62
CA PRO A 457 -1.04 18.86 -4.11
C PRO A 457 -0.56 18.83 -5.58
N LEU A 458 -1.22 19.63 -6.42
CA LEU A 458 -0.97 19.70 -7.87
C LEU A 458 -0.21 20.97 -8.30
N SER A 459 0.11 21.83 -7.34
CA SER A 459 0.99 23.00 -7.53
C SER A 459 1.55 23.44 -6.17
N GLU A 460 2.61 24.25 -6.18
CA GLU A 460 3.24 24.75 -4.95
C GLU A 460 2.33 25.64 -4.10
N THR A 461 1.25 26.19 -4.67
CA THR A 461 0.24 26.99 -3.96
C THR A 461 -1.09 26.25 -3.79
N HIS A 462 -1.18 24.98 -4.16
CA HIS A 462 -2.30 24.11 -3.82
C HIS A 462 -2.02 23.50 -2.44
N TYR A 463 -2.35 24.25 -1.39
CA TYR A 463 -2.03 23.92 0.00
C TYR A 463 -2.76 22.67 0.50
N GLU A 464 -2.25 21.51 0.11
CA GLU A 464 -2.72 20.17 0.47
C GLU A 464 -1.53 19.22 0.70
N ALA A 465 -1.81 18.06 1.28
CA ALA A 465 -0.81 17.03 1.57
C ALA A 465 -1.25 15.68 1.03
N MET A 466 -0.37 15.03 0.26
CA MET A 466 -0.53 13.64 -0.13
C MET A 466 -0.62 12.77 1.13
N ASN A 467 -1.47 11.73 1.10
CA ASN A 467 -1.54 10.74 2.18
C ASN A 467 -0.12 10.29 2.58
N PHE A 468 0.23 10.48 3.85
CA PHE A 468 1.57 10.24 4.37
C PHE A 468 2.06 8.80 4.14
N ALA A 469 1.15 7.82 4.11
CA ALA A 469 1.49 6.43 3.83
C ALA A 469 2.13 6.21 2.44
N LEU A 470 1.86 7.09 1.47
CA LEU A 470 2.43 7.02 0.12
C LEU A 470 3.84 7.61 0.03
N TRP A 471 4.27 8.44 0.98
CA TRP A 471 5.52 9.19 0.85
C TRP A 471 6.74 8.26 0.71
N ARG A 472 6.71 7.13 1.41
CA ARG A 472 7.78 6.12 1.36
C ARG A 472 7.87 5.39 0.01
N SER A 473 6.77 5.22 -0.72
CA SER A 473 6.81 4.59 -2.04
C SER A 473 7.32 5.56 -3.11
N ILE A 474 7.18 6.87 -2.90
CA ILE A 474 7.77 7.88 -3.79
C ILE A 474 9.30 7.82 -3.75
N GLY A 475 9.90 7.81 -2.55
CA GLY A 475 11.35 7.88 -2.43
C GLY A 475 11.87 8.16 -1.03
N LYS A 476 13.17 8.49 -0.94
CA LYS A 476 13.91 8.70 0.32
C LYS A 476 14.82 9.93 0.29
N GLU A 477 14.90 10.62 -0.84
CA GLU A 477 15.46 11.96 -0.90
C GLU A 477 14.30 12.95 -0.76
N PHE A 478 14.50 14.05 -0.06
CA PHE A 478 13.49 15.10 0.04
C PHE A 478 14.07 16.48 -0.25
N LEU A 479 13.25 17.34 -0.83
CA LEU A 479 13.53 18.74 -1.10
C LEU A 479 12.49 19.58 -0.35
N ILE A 480 12.95 20.57 0.40
CA ILE A 480 12.08 21.58 1.00
C ILE A 480 12.33 22.90 0.30
N LYS A 481 11.26 23.46 -0.28
CA LYS A 481 11.23 24.82 -0.82
C LYS A 481 10.38 25.66 0.12
N SER A 482 10.83 26.86 0.44
CA SER A 482 10.06 27.84 1.18
C SER A 482 10.37 29.22 0.63
N ASN A 483 9.38 30.10 0.57
CA ASN A 483 9.63 31.50 0.23
C ASN A 483 10.02 32.34 1.45
N ILE A 484 10.08 31.74 2.65
CA ILE A 484 10.50 32.40 3.88
C ILE A 484 11.75 31.79 4.53
N ASN A 485 12.29 30.70 3.99
CA ASN A 485 13.53 30.06 4.44
C ASN A 485 14.26 29.38 3.27
N ASN A 486 15.54 29.08 3.45
CA ASN A 486 16.43 28.52 2.43
C ASN A 486 15.95 27.15 1.95
N TRP A 487 16.12 26.91 0.64
CA TRP A 487 15.77 25.63 0.05
C TRP A 487 16.87 24.61 0.32
N ILE A 488 16.48 23.42 0.75
CA ILE A 488 17.40 22.34 1.11
C ILE A 488 17.01 21.05 0.44
N ALA A 489 17.99 20.26 0.03
CA ALA A 489 17.79 18.88 -0.42
C ALA A 489 18.54 17.95 0.52
N CYS A 490 17.86 16.92 0.98
CA CYS A 490 18.34 16.04 2.02
C CYS A 490 18.19 14.56 1.63
N LYS A 491 19.08 13.74 2.17
CA LYS A 491 19.02 12.28 2.12
C LYS A 491 18.85 11.75 3.53
N GLU A 492 18.09 10.66 3.65
CA GLU A 492 17.96 9.94 4.90
C GLU A 492 19.29 9.37 5.39
N GLY A 493 19.48 9.41 6.71
CA GLY A 493 20.55 8.72 7.43
C GLY A 493 19.92 7.70 8.37
N SER A 494 20.11 7.87 9.68
CA SER A 494 19.38 7.06 10.66
C SER A 494 17.92 7.53 10.85
N GLY A 495 17.64 8.80 10.51
CA GLY A 495 16.31 9.41 10.53
C GLY A 495 15.65 9.47 9.15
N SER A 496 14.33 9.63 9.14
CA SER A 496 13.49 9.57 7.94
C SER A 496 12.25 10.42 8.09
N ILE A 497 12.05 11.38 7.18
CA ILE A 497 10.82 12.19 7.15
C ILE A 497 9.64 11.38 6.58
N VAL A 498 9.90 10.44 5.66
CA VAL A 498 8.85 9.64 5.00
C VAL A 498 8.36 8.46 5.85
N GLN A 499 9.11 8.10 6.90
CA GLN A 499 8.73 7.08 7.88
C GLN A 499 8.43 7.66 9.25
N GLN A 500 8.48 8.99 9.39
CA GLN A 500 8.34 9.67 10.67
C GLN A 500 9.28 9.09 11.75
N LYS A 501 10.57 9.08 11.44
CA LYS A 501 11.61 8.46 12.27
C LYS A 501 12.67 9.47 12.65
N GLN A 502 12.86 9.64 13.95
CA GLN A 502 13.94 10.44 14.50
C GLN A 502 15.33 9.90 14.12
N GLY A 503 16.25 10.80 13.81
CA GLY A 503 17.65 10.46 13.56
C GLY A 503 18.35 11.43 12.61
N SER A 504 19.54 11.05 12.15
CA SER A 504 20.37 11.89 11.28
C SER A 504 19.86 11.94 9.84
N ILE A 505 20.10 13.07 9.20
CA ILE A 505 19.90 13.32 7.77
C ILE A 505 21.11 14.07 7.22
N ALA A 506 21.37 13.93 5.92
CA ALA A 506 22.43 14.65 5.23
C ALA A 506 21.82 15.65 4.25
N CYS A 507 21.95 16.94 4.53
CA CYS A 507 21.37 18.01 3.74
C CYS A 507 22.42 18.83 3.00
N LYS A 508 22.00 19.43 1.88
CA LYS A 508 22.73 20.47 1.16
C LYS A 508 21.82 21.65 0.87
N LEU A 509 22.40 22.84 0.85
CA LEU A 509 21.73 24.06 0.40
C LEU A 509 21.48 23.96 -1.11
N VAL A 510 20.25 24.23 -1.53
CA VAL A 510 19.83 24.26 -2.94
C VAL A 510 19.69 25.70 -3.43
N ARG A 511 19.09 26.57 -2.61
CA ARG A 511 18.93 27.99 -2.89
C ARG A 511 18.94 28.79 -1.59
N GLN A 512 19.75 29.83 -1.53
CA GLN A 512 19.69 30.83 -0.47
C GLN A 512 18.49 31.76 -0.76
N VAL A 513 17.59 31.88 0.21
CA VAL A 513 16.39 32.74 0.17
C VAL A 513 16.52 33.88 1.17
N SER A 514 17.10 33.61 2.35
CA SER A 514 17.41 34.62 3.36
C SER A 514 18.85 35.09 3.23
N ASP A 515 19.13 36.38 3.44
CA ASP A 515 20.51 36.89 3.47
C ASP A 515 21.24 36.55 4.79
N GLN A 516 20.55 35.91 5.73
CA GLN A 516 21.10 35.51 7.02
C GLN A 516 21.63 34.06 7.01
N CYS A 517 22.72 33.83 7.75
CA CYS A 517 23.29 32.51 8.04
C CYS A 517 23.54 31.63 6.78
N PRO A 518 24.40 32.07 5.84
CA PRO A 518 24.65 31.32 4.62
C PRO A 518 25.28 29.95 4.90
N GLY A 519 24.79 28.93 4.20
CA GLY A 519 25.35 27.57 4.23
C GLY A 519 24.95 26.70 5.43
N ILE A 520 24.12 27.20 6.35
CA ILE A 520 23.55 26.35 7.40
C ILE A 520 22.47 25.44 6.83
N VAL A 521 22.50 24.18 7.25
CA VAL A 521 21.52 23.14 6.89
C VAL A 521 21.16 22.30 8.12
N PRO A 522 19.97 21.69 8.17
CA PRO A 522 19.63 20.77 9.24
C PRO A 522 20.41 19.45 9.12
N LYS A 523 20.55 18.77 10.26
CA LYS A 523 21.33 17.54 10.44
C LYS A 523 20.51 16.39 11.00
N SER A 524 19.34 16.65 11.58
CA SER A 524 18.45 15.60 12.07
C SER A 524 16.98 15.89 11.86
N VAL A 525 16.19 14.83 11.77
CA VAL A 525 14.74 14.82 11.93
C VAL A 525 14.45 14.46 13.37
N GLN A 526 13.48 15.15 13.97
CA GLN A 526 12.99 14.91 15.31
C GLN A 526 11.46 14.94 15.29
N LEU A 527 10.85 14.34 16.31
CA LEU A 527 9.41 14.21 16.44
C LEU A 527 8.92 15.01 17.64
N ASP A 528 7.78 15.64 17.47
CA ASP A 528 7.08 16.40 18.51
C ASP A 528 5.56 16.14 18.42
N ASN A 529 4.83 16.45 19.48
CA ASN A 529 3.39 16.23 19.54
C ASN A 529 2.60 17.16 18.59
N ASN A 530 3.13 18.34 18.26
CA ASN A 530 2.52 19.27 17.31
C ASN A 530 2.96 19.01 15.87
N GLY A 531 4.05 18.27 15.64
CA GLY A 531 4.53 17.95 14.30
C GLY A 531 5.97 17.44 14.25
N MET A 532 6.53 17.33 13.05
CA MET A 532 7.95 17.03 12.88
C MET A 532 8.78 18.31 12.81
N TYR A 533 10.04 18.24 13.22
CA TYR A 533 11.00 19.32 12.96
C TYR A 533 12.32 18.79 12.43
N LEU A 534 12.97 19.63 11.64
CA LEU A 534 14.35 19.48 11.22
C LEU A 534 15.21 20.39 12.09
N SER A 535 16.26 19.83 12.67
CA SER A 535 17.14 20.57 13.57
C SER A 535 18.57 20.67 13.06
N SER A 536 19.21 21.79 13.38
CA SER A 536 20.66 21.98 13.28
C SER A 536 21.23 22.12 14.71
N SER A 537 21.44 23.34 15.20
CA SER A 537 21.67 23.58 16.64
C SER A 537 20.38 23.56 17.47
N SER A 538 19.28 24.02 16.86
CA SER A 538 17.90 23.98 17.35
C SER A 538 16.98 23.83 16.13
N PHE A 539 15.73 24.28 16.19
CA PHE A 539 14.78 24.24 15.08
C PHE A 539 15.27 25.05 13.88
N TYR A 540 15.32 24.36 12.73
CA TYR A 540 15.60 24.95 11.41
C TYR A 540 14.30 25.02 10.60
N TYR A 541 13.55 23.92 10.61
CA TYR A 541 12.14 23.88 10.20
C TYR A 541 11.36 23.20 11.32
N TYR A 542 10.26 23.78 11.78
CA TYR A 542 9.29 23.11 12.66
C TYR A 542 7.91 23.21 12.04
N PHE A 543 7.35 22.04 11.70
CA PHE A 543 6.04 21.92 11.08
C PHE A 543 4.95 21.81 12.16
N ASP A 544 4.86 22.85 12.98
CA ASP A 544 3.88 22.96 14.07
C ASP A 544 2.46 23.09 13.51
N GLY A 545 1.61 22.10 13.80
CA GLY A 545 0.20 22.09 13.41
C GLY A 545 -0.77 22.47 14.54
N ASN A 546 -0.33 23.16 15.57
CA ASN A 546 -1.14 23.57 16.72
C ASN A 546 -1.30 25.09 16.79
N THR A 547 -2.48 25.55 17.21
CA THR A 547 -2.84 26.97 17.34
C THR A 547 -3.14 27.38 18.79
N GLY A 548 -2.78 26.54 19.76
CA GLY A 548 -2.98 26.77 21.19
C GLY A 548 -1.69 26.99 21.99
N ASP A 549 -0.56 26.51 21.50
CA ASP A 549 0.77 26.51 22.11
C ASP A 549 1.85 26.42 21.04
N ASP A 550 3.06 26.90 21.36
CA ASP A 550 4.22 26.97 20.46
C ASP A 550 4.00 27.78 19.16
N TRP A 551 4.90 27.68 18.18
CA TRP A 551 4.78 28.32 16.86
C TRP A 551 5.64 27.59 15.82
N PRO A 552 5.27 27.62 14.52
CA PRO A 552 6.08 27.03 13.46
C PRO A 552 7.38 27.81 13.28
N THR A 553 8.46 27.09 12.96
CA THR A 553 9.79 27.70 12.81
C THR A 553 10.32 27.55 11.40
N HIS A 554 10.81 28.65 10.84
CA HIS A 554 11.43 28.73 9.51
C HIS A 554 12.74 29.53 9.59
N ASP A 555 13.66 29.08 10.44
CA ASP A 555 14.90 29.78 10.78
C ASP A 555 16.09 29.30 9.94
N PRO A 556 16.63 30.11 9.00
CA PRO A 556 17.81 29.76 8.21
C PRO A 556 19.08 29.57 9.06
N CYS A 557 19.12 30.08 10.29
CA CYS A 557 20.23 29.91 11.21
C CYS A 557 20.14 28.62 12.04
N GLY A 558 18.98 27.95 12.06
CA GLY A 558 18.76 26.73 12.85
C GLY A 558 18.92 26.94 14.36
N LYS A 559 18.47 28.09 14.88
CA LYS A 559 18.60 28.51 16.28
C LYS A 559 17.24 28.71 16.97
N ASP A 560 16.14 28.39 16.29
CA ASP A 560 14.79 28.63 16.78
C ASP A 560 14.56 30.10 17.13
N GLN A 561 14.82 30.96 16.13
CA GLN A 561 14.62 32.41 16.22
C GLN A 561 13.77 32.89 15.05
N GLU A 562 13.18 34.08 15.18
CA GLU A 562 12.32 34.70 14.17
C GLU A 562 13.12 35.29 12.97
N ASN A 563 14.02 34.50 12.38
CA ASN A 563 14.87 34.91 11.25
C ASN A 563 14.26 34.54 9.88
N ASN A 564 12.99 34.13 9.85
CA ASN A 564 12.29 33.87 8.60
C ASN A 564 12.17 35.17 7.79
N LEU A 565 12.30 35.08 6.46
CA LEU A 565 12.16 36.25 5.59
C LEU A 565 10.78 36.88 5.78
N LYS A 566 10.73 38.21 5.88
CA LYS A 566 9.52 39.02 6.13
C LYS A 566 9.03 39.71 4.86
N GLY A 567 7.78 40.17 4.86
CA GLY A 567 7.19 40.93 3.75
C GLY A 567 6.98 40.13 2.47
N VAL A 568 6.88 38.80 2.58
CA VAL A 568 6.73 37.89 1.45
C VAL A 568 5.25 37.74 1.08
N LEU A 569 4.92 37.84 -0.20
CA LEU A 569 3.57 37.59 -0.70
C LEU A 569 3.26 36.08 -0.65
N ASN A 570 2.11 35.71 -0.06
CA ASN A 570 1.66 34.32 0.09
C ASN A 570 2.73 33.43 0.74
N PRO A 571 3.05 33.62 2.03
CA PRO A 571 4.08 32.84 2.72
C PRO A 571 3.71 31.35 2.75
N HIS A 572 4.59 30.48 2.27
CA HIS A 572 4.34 29.05 2.16
C HIS A 572 5.63 28.22 2.16
N GLY A 573 5.45 26.90 2.22
CA GLY A 573 6.50 25.96 1.92
C GLY A 573 5.98 24.67 1.32
N ASN A 574 6.90 23.90 0.76
CA ASN A 574 6.63 22.71 -0.01
C ASN A 574 7.65 21.63 0.34
N ILE A 575 7.18 20.39 0.48
CA ILE A 575 8.03 19.21 0.59
C ILE A 575 7.83 18.35 -0.65
N PHE A 576 8.94 17.97 -1.26
CA PHE A 576 8.99 17.04 -2.37
C PHE A 576 9.83 15.82 -2.02
N ILE A 577 9.54 14.67 -2.65
CA ILE A 577 10.23 13.39 -2.43
C ILE A 577 10.66 12.77 -3.77
N ARG A 578 11.79 12.05 -3.80
CA ARG A 578 12.25 11.23 -4.93
C ARG A 578 13.27 10.13 -4.58
#